data_AF-A0A9E2IZ99-F1
#
_entry.id   AF-A0A9E2IZ99-F1
#
_cell.length_a   1.000
_cell.length_b   1.000
_cell.length_c   1.000
_cell.angle_alpha   90.00
_cell.angle_beta   90.00
_cell.angle_gamma   90.00
#
_symmetry.space_group_name_H-M   'P 1'
#
loop_
_entity.id
_entity.type
_entity.pdbx_description
1 polymer ?
#
loop_
_entity_poly.entity_id
_entity_poly.type
_entity_poly.pdbx_seq_one_letter_code
_entity_poly.pdbx_strand_id
1 'polypeptide(L)' 'MVMSEQQLEEKASFDGKKVKVIGPTYEEGKPEKACDWRKKLQTREEMLNYLNVGVR' A
#
# COMPACT_ATOMS: atom_id res chain seq x y z
N MET A 1 -5.04 16.62 -6.63
CA MET A 1 -5.25 15.57 -5.60
C MET A 1 -6.25 14.59 -6.21
N VAL A 2 -5.78 13.51 -6.84
CA VAL A 2 -6.68 12.52 -7.45
C VAL A 2 -7.09 11.57 -6.33
N MET A 3 -8.32 11.69 -5.88
CA MET A 3 -8.95 10.75 -4.96
C MET A 3 -9.17 9.46 -5.76
N SER A 4 -8.23 8.52 -5.66
CA SER A 4 -8.31 7.22 -6.33
C SER A 4 -9.63 6.54 -6.00
N GLU A 5 -10.43 6.25 -7.02
CA GLU A 5 -11.68 5.48 -6.91
C GLU A 5 -11.35 4.13 -6.24
N GLN A 6 -11.80 3.96 -5.00
CA GLN A 6 -11.49 2.77 -4.22
C GLN A 6 -12.29 1.59 -4.80
N GLN A 7 -11.60 0.64 -5.43
CA GLN A 7 -12.21 -0.62 -5.86
C GLN A 7 -12.64 -1.40 -4.60
N LEU A 8 -13.94 -1.54 -4.36
CA LEU A 8 -14.47 -2.28 -3.20
C LEU A 8 -14.80 -3.72 -3.62
N GLU A 9 -14.20 -4.69 -2.95
CA GLU A 9 -14.43 -6.13 -3.17
C GLU A 9 -15.24 -6.73 -2.02
N GLU A 10 -16.17 -7.63 -2.32
CA GLU A 10 -16.88 -8.39 -1.29
C GLU A 10 -16.10 -9.66 -0.93
N LYS A 11 -15.58 -9.74 0.29
CA LYS A 11 -14.98 -10.96 0.85
C LYS A 11 -15.77 -11.48 2.03
N ALA A 12 -15.75 -12.80 2.21
CA ALA A 12 -16.24 -13.41 3.45
C ALA A 12 -15.24 -13.10 4.57
N SER A 13 -15.71 -12.46 5.63
CA SER A 13 -14.98 -12.35 6.89
C SER A 13 -14.79 -13.74 7.49
N PHE A 14 -13.84 -13.85 8.42
CA PHE A 14 -13.56 -15.09 9.15
C PHE A 14 -14.83 -15.69 9.79
N ASP A 15 -15.76 -14.84 10.25
CA ASP A 15 -17.04 -15.23 10.85
C ASP A 15 -18.15 -15.57 9.83
N GLY A 16 -17.83 -15.72 8.54
CA GLY A 16 -18.77 -16.07 7.47
C GLY A 16 -19.65 -14.93 6.95
N LYS A 17 -19.55 -13.71 7.53
CA LYS A 17 -20.29 -12.53 7.06
C LYS A 17 -19.61 -11.91 5.83
N LYS A 18 -20.39 -11.47 4.85
CA LYS A 18 -19.86 -10.71 3.71
C LYS A 18 -19.50 -9.29 4.15
N VAL A 19 -18.25 -8.89 3.90
CA VAL A 19 -17.72 -7.54 4.19
C VAL A 19 -17.12 -6.94 2.94
N LYS A 20 -17.30 -5.63 2.75
CA LYS A 20 -16.67 -4.87 1.67
C LYS A 20 -15.27 -4.47 2.11
N VAL A 21 -14.26 -4.90 1.37
CA VAL A 21 -12.86 -4.59 1.61
C VAL A 21 -12.32 -3.74 0.46
N ILE A 22 -11.33 -2.91 0.76
CA ILE A 22 -10.61 -2.19 -0.28
C ILE A 22 -9.79 -3.22 -1.06
N GLY A 23 -10.04 -3.29 -2.36
CA GLY A 23 -9.34 -4.14 -3.31
C GLY A 23 -7.88 -3.71 -3.50
N PRO A 24 -7.13 -4.42 -4.35
CA PRO A 24 -5.72 -4.14 -4.57
C PRO A 24 -5.51 -2.73 -5.12
N THR A 25 -4.63 -1.97 -4.47
CA THR A 25 -4.20 -0.63 -4.92
C THR A 25 -2.91 -0.68 -5.75
N TYR A 26 -2.53 -1.86 -6.21
CA TYR A 26 -1.33 -2.11 -6.99
C TYR A 26 -1.72 -2.72 -8.34
N GLU A 27 -0.91 -2.46 -9.36
CA GLU A 27 -1.11 -3.08 -10.67
C GLU A 27 -0.73 -4.57 -10.62
N GLU A 28 -1.59 -5.43 -11.17
CA GLU A 28 -1.34 -6.86 -11.23
C GLU A 28 -0.17 -7.19 -12.16
N GLY A 29 0.65 -8.18 -11.79
CA GLY A 29 1.75 -8.67 -12.59
C GLY A 29 3.12 -8.55 -11.92
N LYS A 30 4.17 -8.94 -12.64
CA LYS A 30 5.56 -8.80 -12.19
C LYS A 30 6.06 -7.41 -12.60
N PRO A 31 6.65 -6.62 -11.69
CA PRO A 31 7.22 -5.34 -12.07
C PRO A 31 8.33 -5.54 -13.09
N GLU A 32 8.30 -4.77 -14.17
CA GLU A 32 9.32 -4.84 -15.24
C GLU A 32 10.72 -4.42 -14.76
N LYS A 33 10.77 -3.57 -13.72
CA LYS A 33 12.01 -2.99 -13.19
C LYS A 33 12.07 -3.15 -11.68
N ALA A 34 13.29 -3.27 -11.16
CA ALA A 34 13.51 -3.20 -9.72
C ALA A 34 13.03 -1.84 -9.19
N CYS A 35 12.12 -1.87 -8.23
CA CYS A 35 11.64 -0.66 -7.58
C CYS A 35 12.61 -0.29 -6.45
N ASP A 36 13.28 0.85 -6.58
CA ASP A 36 14.10 1.41 -5.50
C ASP A 36 13.20 2.19 -4.54
N TRP A 37 12.76 1.51 -3.49
CA TRP A 37 11.84 2.06 -2.49
C TRP A 37 12.39 3.32 -1.81
N ARG A 38 13.72 3.50 -1.76
CA ARG A 38 14.34 4.70 -1.18
C ARG A 38 14.00 5.97 -1.95
N LYS A 39 13.68 5.85 -3.25
CA LYS A 39 13.21 7.00 -4.05
C LYS A 39 11.87 7.56 -3.57
N LYS A 40 11.12 6.80 -2.77
CA LYS A 40 9.87 7.26 -2.12
C LYS A 40 10.14 8.09 -0.86
N LEU A 41 11.36 8.09 -0.34
CA LEU A 41 11.81 8.92 0.78
C LEU A 41 12.65 10.06 0.21
N GLN A 42 12.00 11.13 -0.20
CA GLN A 42 12.65 12.19 -0.95
C GLN A 42 13.39 13.17 -0.04
N THR A 43 12.97 13.26 1.22
CA THR A 43 13.53 14.19 2.20
C THR A 43 14.29 13.48 3.31
N ARG A 44 15.23 14.23 3.91
CA ARG A 44 15.94 13.79 5.11
C ARG A 44 14.98 13.47 6.25
N GLU A 45 13.92 14.25 6.40
CA GLU A 45 12.92 14.07 7.45
C GLU A 45 12.14 12.77 7.29
N GLU A 46 11.65 12.47 6.08
CA GLU A 46 11.00 11.20 5.77
C GLU A 46 11.92 10.00 6.04
N MET A 47 13.21 10.14 5.72
CA MET A 47 14.18 9.08 5.98
C MET A 47 14.45 8.88 7.49
N LEU A 48 14.58 9.96 8.26
CA LEU A 48 14.72 9.87 9.72
C LEU A 48 13.46 9.28 10.37
N ASN A 49 12.26 9.67 9.90
CA ASN A 49 11.01 9.12 10.38
C ASN A 49 10.90 7.62 10.08
N TYR A 50 11.26 7.20 8.86
CA TYR A 50 11.31 5.79 8.50
C TYR A 50 12.23 4.98 9.42
N LEU A 51 13.42 5.51 9.74
CA LEU A 51 14.35 4.83 10.65
C LEU A 51 13.82 4.75 12.09
N ASN A 52 13.17 5.82 12.58
CA ASN A 52 12.61 5.86 13.93
C ASN A 52 11.42 4.91 14.14
N VAL A 53 10.61 4.69 13.09
CA VAL A 53 9.39 3.87 13.18
C VAL A 53 9.63 2.44 12.69
N GLY A 54 10.44 2.26 11.65
CA GLY A 54 10.57 1.03 10.88
C GLY A 54 11.73 0.11 11.26
N VAL A 55 12.70 0.58 12.05
CA VAL A 55 13.81 -0.25 12.56
C VAL A 55 13.64 -0.40 14.07
N ARG A 56 12.87 -1.42 14.47
CA ARG A 56 12.80 -1.90 15.85
C ARG A 56 13.24 -3.36 15.90
#